data_AF-A0A1I5P8B2-F1
#
_entry.id   AF-A0A1I5P8B2-F1
#
_cell.length_a   1.000
_cell.length_b   1.000
_cell.length_c   1.000
_cell.angle_alpha   90.00
_cell.angle_beta   90.00
_cell.angle_gamma   90.00
#
_symmetry.space_group_name_H-M   'P 1'
#
loop_
_entity.id
_entity.type
_entity.pdbx_description
1 polymer ?
#
loop_
_entity_poly.entity_id
_entity_poly.type
_entity_poly.pdbx_seq_one_letter_code
_entity_poly.pdbx_strand_id
1 'polypeptide(L)'
;MQKKRLLITMSAAAVLTFSGCGGGSDDSAINSTTDTQTAPVEAASTDIQVIDGYVIGATVTALNDSTCSSITQTEGHTTLQCELEGFKTVGGKIDVNQNGIADVTEPTAPNMVAPAGYSVATPFTTLIATGKVTTEQIATTLGISAEEVMSDPYSTNNIDLAKAYNLVAAALLNNAADLMADKIVEASATQTMSPSAIDIDLLTSMVKDVLATSVAVEYISAYSLYIDSIAALEANSSAELDQSIAELRDNLEIEKALDSSDTVTDQENITGTLLPAL
;
A
#
# COMPACT_ATOMS: atom_id res chain seq x y z
N MET A 1 -48.50 31.28 8.25
CA MET A 1 -47.88 31.94 7.07
C MET A 1 -46.80 31.02 6.50
N GLN A 2 -46.61 31.09 5.19
CA GLN A 2 -46.23 29.98 4.30
C GLN A 2 -44.78 29.46 4.43
N LYS A 3 -44.67 28.13 4.23
CA LYS A 3 -43.45 27.36 3.94
C LYS A 3 -42.87 27.77 2.58
N LYS A 4 -41.53 27.87 2.47
CA LYS A 4 -40.82 27.78 1.18
C LYS A 4 -39.78 26.67 1.26
N ARG A 5 -40.07 25.56 0.60
CA ARG A 5 -39.10 24.52 0.23
C ARG A 5 -38.66 24.86 -1.20
N LEU A 6 -37.36 25.04 -1.41
CA LEU A 6 -36.79 25.24 -2.73
C LEU A 6 -36.32 23.87 -3.24
N LEU A 7 -37.03 23.30 -4.22
CA LEU A 7 -36.55 22.19 -5.04
C LEU A 7 -35.63 22.77 -6.12
N ILE A 8 -34.42 22.24 -6.25
CA ILE A 8 -33.56 22.46 -7.42
C ILE A 8 -33.60 21.16 -8.23
N THR A 9 -34.29 21.21 -9.36
CA THR A 9 -34.24 20.21 -10.42
C THR A 9 -33.44 20.83 -11.54
N MET A 10 -32.27 20.28 -11.87
CA MET A 10 -31.53 20.69 -13.06
C MET A 10 -31.48 19.50 -14.02
N SER A 11 -32.15 19.70 -15.15
CA SER A 11 -32.35 18.76 -16.24
C SER A 11 -31.06 18.57 -17.04
N ALA A 12 -30.76 17.32 -17.38
CA ALA A 12 -29.75 16.94 -18.36
C ALA A 12 -30.19 17.39 -19.77
N ALA A 13 -29.34 18.15 -20.46
CA ALA A 13 -29.49 18.42 -21.88
C ALA A 13 -28.38 17.65 -22.62
N ALA A 14 -28.73 16.52 -23.22
CA ALA A 14 -27.90 15.81 -24.18
C ALA A 14 -28.06 16.49 -25.56
N VAL A 15 -26.96 16.99 -26.12
CA VAL A 15 -26.92 17.50 -27.49
C VAL A 15 -26.28 16.43 -28.37
N LEU A 16 -27.12 15.69 -29.09
CA LEU A 16 -26.73 14.80 -30.20
C LEU A 16 -26.70 15.63 -31.48
N THR A 17 -25.53 16.02 -31.97
CA THR A 17 -25.38 16.56 -33.34
C THR A 17 -25.06 15.42 -34.31
N PHE A 18 -26.10 14.89 -34.95
CA PHE A 18 -26.00 14.21 -36.24
C PHE A 18 -25.93 15.28 -37.34
N SER A 19 -24.82 15.37 -38.06
CA SER A 19 -24.75 16.07 -39.34
C SER A 19 -24.41 15.06 -40.43
N GLY A 20 -25.43 14.70 -41.20
CA GLY A 20 -25.30 14.00 -42.46
C GLY A 20 -26.23 14.61 -43.51
N CYS A 21 -25.77 14.55 -44.76
CA CYS A 21 -26.49 14.81 -46.01
C CYS A 21 -26.59 16.27 -46.50
N GLY A 22 -25.90 16.54 -47.62
CA GLY A 22 -26.07 17.75 -48.43
C GLY A 22 -25.12 17.76 -49.61
N GLY A 23 -25.54 17.19 -50.76
CA GLY A 23 -24.81 17.24 -52.02
C GLY A 23 -25.20 18.44 -52.90
N GLY A 24 -24.29 18.85 -53.78
CA GLY A 24 -24.52 19.84 -54.83
C GLY A 24 -23.21 20.27 -55.52
N SER A 25 -23.08 19.92 -56.80
CA SER A 25 -21.92 20.08 -57.70
C SER A 25 -21.59 21.55 -58.06
N ASP A 26 -20.30 21.88 -58.23
CA ASP A 26 -19.67 22.23 -59.51
C ASP A 26 -18.18 22.64 -59.35
N ASP A 27 -17.44 22.42 -60.44
CA ASP A 27 -15.99 22.42 -60.66
C ASP A 27 -15.11 23.49 -60.00
N SER A 28 -13.95 23.08 -59.45
CA SER A 28 -12.61 23.49 -59.93
C SER A 28 -11.49 22.88 -59.06
N ALA A 29 -10.42 22.45 -59.74
CA ALA A 29 -9.31 21.65 -59.24
C ALA A 29 -8.50 22.27 -58.08
N ILE A 30 -8.31 21.51 -56.99
CA ILE A 30 -7.12 21.58 -56.12
C ILE A 30 -6.76 20.16 -55.65
N ASN A 31 -5.60 19.70 -56.08
CA ASN A 31 -4.92 18.50 -55.58
C ASN A 31 -4.29 18.84 -54.22
N SER A 32 -4.82 18.32 -53.11
CA SER A 32 -4.05 18.22 -51.86
C SER A 32 -4.66 17.18 -50.92
N THR A 33 -3.76 16.37 -50.38
CA THR A 33 -3.92 15.18 -49.54
C THR A 33 -4.91 15.32 -48.39
N THR A 34 -5.86 14.40 -48.30
CA THR A 34 -6.69 14.20 -47.11
C THR A 34 -5.80 13.65 -45.99
N ASP A 35 -5.34 14.53 -45.10
CA ASP A 35 -4.89 14.14 -43.77
C ASP A 35 -6.10 13.52 -43.06
N THR A 36 -6.15 12.19 -43.00
CA THR A 36 -6.88 11.51 -41.93
C THR A 36 -6.17 11.85 -40.64
N GLN A 37 -6.59 12.95 -40.03
CA GLN A 37 -6.25 13.31 -38.67
C GLN A 37 -6.88 12.23 -37.78
N THR A 38 -6.12 11.17 -37.51
CA THR A 38 -6.46 10.20 -36.47
C THR A 38 -6.64 11.01 -35.20
N ALA A 39 -7.85 10.98 -34.62
CA ALA A 39 -8.09 11.57 -33.32
C ALA A 39 -6.98 11.07 -32.36
N PRO A 40 -6.37 11.95 -31.55
CA PRO A 40 -5.34 11.52 -30.61
C PRO A 40 -5.92 10.36 -29.80
N VAL A 41 -5.21 9.22 -29.83
CA VAL A 41 -5.50 8.11 -28.93
C VAL A 41 -5.33 8.68 -27.53
N GLU A 42 -6.42 8.80 -26.77
CA GLU A 42 -6.31 9.15 -25.36
C GLU A 42 -5.46 8.07 -24.71
N ALA A 43 -4.27 8.45 -24.24
CA ALA A 43 -3.43 7.54 -23.50
C ALA A 43 -4.24 7.08 -22.27
N ALA A 44 -4.28 5.78 -22.04
CA ALA A 44 -4.91 5.25 -20.84
C ALA A 44 -4.27 5.93 -19.61
N SER A 45 -5.09 6.51 -18.75
CA SER A 45 -4.67 7.18 -17.52
C SER A 45 -5.39 6.51 -16.36
N THR A 46 -4.64 6.09 -15.34
CA THR A 46 -5.20 5.46 -14.15
C THR A 46 -4.70 6.18 -12.90
N ASP A 47 -5.65 6.63 -12.08
CA ASP A 47 -5.35 7.17 -10.76
C ASP A 47 -5.11 6.04 -9.78
N ILE A 48 -4.02 6.16 -9.02
CA ILE A 48 -3.55 5.17 -8.07
C ILE A 48 -3.52 5.79 -6.68
N GLN A 49 -3.79 4.98 -5.66
CA GLN A 49 -3.56 5.32 -4.26
C GLN A 49 -2.72 4.24 -3.57
N VAL A 50 -1.81 4.65 -2.70
CA VAL A 50 -0.94 3.76 -1.93
C VAL A 50 -1.17 3.99 -0.44
N ILE A 51 -1.73 2.98 0.24
CA ILE A 51 -2.30 3.11 1.58
C ILE A 51 -1.59 2.15 2.54
N ASP A 52 -0.68 2.72 3.34
CA ASP A 52 -0.08 2.16 4.56
C ASP A 52 0.38 3.37 5.38
N GLY A 53 -0.59 4.12 5.93
CA GLY A 53 -0.39 5.44 6.55
C GLY A 53 -0.05 6.56 5.57
N TYR A 54 -0.70 6.55 4.39
CA TYR A 54 -0.46 7.48 3.28
C TYR A 54 1.01 7.56 2.85
N VAL A 55 1.38 6.70 1.88
CA VAL A 55 2.78 6.56 1.47
C VAL A 55 3.17 7.64 0.45
N ILE A 56 4.04 8.58 0.84
CA ILE A 56 4.53 9.67 -0.01
C ILE A 56 5.94 9.39 -0.54
N GLY A 57 6.23 9.80 -1.77
CA GLY A 57 7.55 9.64 -2.38
C GLY A 57 7.88 8.21 -2.83
N ALA A 58 6.91 7.29 -2.81
CA ALA A 58 7.10 5.95 -3.36
C ALA A 58 7.08 6.00 -4.88
N THR A 59 7.99 5.25 -5.51
CA THR A 59 7.95 5.06 -6.97
C THR A 59 6.91 3.99 -7.30
N VAL A 60 5.87 4.37 -8.03
CA VAL A 60 4.86 3.47 -8.56
C VAL A 60 5.26 3.11 -9.99
N THR A 61 5.25 1.82 -10.32
CA THR A 61 5.64 1.32 -11.64
C THR A 61 4.65 0.27 -12.11
N ALA A 62 4.18 0.39 -13.35
CA ALA A 62 3.33 -0.63 -13.97
C ALA A 62 4.08 -1.97 -14.10
N LEU A 63 3.40 -3.10 -13.91
CA LEU A 63 4.03 -4.41 -13.99
C LEU A 63 4.37 -4.81 -15.44
N ASN A 64 3.59 -4.35 -16.40
CA ASN A 64 3.74 -4.60 -17.84
C ASN A 64 4.70 -3.62 -18.54
N ASP A 65 5.02 -2.48 -17.93
CA ASP A 65 5.92 -1.48 -18.51
C ASP A 65 6.70 -0.73 -17.41
N SER A 66 8.00 -1.02 -17.29
CA SER A 66 8.86 -0.38 -16.30
C SER A 66 9.14 1.11 -16.56
N THR A 67 8.85 1.60 -17.77
CA THR A 67 8.98 3.02 -18.11
C THR A 67 7.75 3.82 -17.70
N CYS A 68 6.59 3.15 -17.57
CA CYS A 68 5.39 3.73 -17.00
C CYS A 68 5.51 3.79 -15.47
N SER A 69 5.97 4.94 -14.98
CA SER A 69 6.18 5.18 -13.57
C SER A 69 5.80 6.59 -13.16
N SER A 70 5.47 6.75 -11.88
CA SER A 70 5.21 8.03 -11.25
C SER A 70 5.57 7.94 -9.76
N ILE A 71 5.51 9.07 -9.05
CA ILE A 71 5.84 9.16 -7.63
C ILE A 71 4.55 9.52 -6.86
N THR A 72 4.34 8.87 -5.73
CA THR A 72 3.21 9.22 -4.84
C THR A 72 3.39 10.59 -4.22
N GLN A 73 2.28 11.32 -4.13
CA GLN A 73 2.16 12.64 -3.54
C GLN A 73 1.29 12.56 -2.28
N THR A 74 0.67 13.67 -1.88
CA THR A 74 -0.26 13.76 -0.76
C THR A 74 -1.26 12.61 -0.74
N GLU A 75 -1.51 12.05 0.45
CA GLU A 75 -2.46 10.94 0.69
C GLU A 75 -2.13 9.67 -0.12
N GLY A 76 -0.88 9.54 -0.59
CA GLY A 76 -0.41 8.39 -1.36
C GLY A 76 -0.89 8.35 -2.81
N HIS A 77 -1.40 9.47 -3.35
CA HIS A 77 -1.96 9.50 -4.71
C HIS A 77 -0.91 9.71 -5.81
N THR A 78 -1.14 9.08 -6.96
CA THR A 78 -0.40 9.37 -8.20
C THR A 78 -1.22 8.96 -9.43
N THR A 79 -0.79 9.34 -10.62
CA THR A 79 -1.44 8.92 -11.87
C THR A 79 -0.41 8.30 -12.81
N LEU A 80 -0.72 7.12 -13.34
CA LEU A 80 0.06 6.48 -14.40
C LEU A 80 -0.61 6.70 -15.77
N GLN A 81 0.19 7.10 -16.75
CA GLN A 81 -0.24 7.39 -18.12
C GLN A 81 0.04 6.19 -19.05
N CYS A 82 -0.47 5.01 -18.66
CA CYS A 82 -0.39 3.78 -19.45
C CYS A 82 -1.52 2.80 -19.10
N GLU A 83 -1.65 1.74 -19.90
CA GLU A 83 -2.47 0.57 -19.54
C GLU A 83 -1.81 -0.21 -18.39
N LEU A 84 -2.61 -0.63 -17.41
CA LEU A 84 -2.13 -1.34 -16.22
C LEU A 84 -2.55 -2.81 -16.20
N GLU A 85 -1.56 -3.70 -16.09
CA GLU A 85 -1.75 -5.10 -15.70
C GLU A 85 -1.36 -5.31 -14.22
N GLY A 86 -1.68 -4.32 -13.39
CA GLY A 86 -1.21 -4.19 -12.01
C GLY A 86 0.02 -3.28 -11.90
N PHE A 87 0.41 -2.97 -10.67
CA PHE A 87 1.53 -2.08 -10.39
C PHE A 87 2.22 -2.46 -9.09
N LYS A 88 3.45 -1.99 -8.91
CA LYS A 88 4.21 -2.10 -7.67
C LYS A 88 4.66 -0.74 -7.18
N THR A 89 4.88 -0.65 -5.88
CA THR A 89 5.41 0.54 -5.20
C THR A 89 6.73 0.17 -4.53
N VAL A 90 7.73 1.03 -4.69
CA VAL A 90 9.05 0.84 -4.09
C VAL A 90 9.52 2.11 -3.41
N GLY A 91 10.02 1.97 -2.19
CA GLY A 91 10.44 3.08 -1.34
C GLY A 91 9.26 3.91 -0.85
N GLY A 92 9.54 5.17 -0.52
CA GLY A 92 8.55 6.09 0.07
C GLY A 92 8.53 6.08 1.60
N LYS A 93 7.81 7.03 2.14
CA LYS A 93 7.69 7.34 3.56
C LYS A 93 6.21 7.37 3.97
N ILE A 94 5.93 6.87 5.16
CA ILE A 94 4.61 6.96 5.78
C ILE A 94 4.48 8.39 6.31
N ASP A 95 3.55 9.19 5.78
CA ASP A 95 3.34 10.61 6.17
C ASP A 95 2.58 10.70 7.49
N VAL A 96 3.25 10.26 8.56
CA VAL A 96 2.73 10.20 9.92
C VAL A 96 2.34 11.59 10.43
N ASN A 97 3.13 12.60 10.06
CA ASN A 97 2.90 13.97 10.52
C ASN A 97 1.91 14.76 9.64
N GLN A 98 1.45 14.16 8.54
CA GLN A 98 0.43 14.67 7.61
C GLN A 98 0.79 16.04 7.02
N ASN A 99 2.08 16.28 6.74
CA ASN A 99 2.51 17.52 6.09
C ASN A 99 2.53 17.43 4.57
N GLY A 100 2.28 16.24 4.00
CA GLY A 100 2.26 16.00 2.56
C GLY A 100 3.66 15.92 1.93
N ILE A 101 4.72 15.74 2.71
CA ILE A 101 6.13 15.75 2.30
C ILE A 101 6.79 14.43 2.74
N ALA A 102 7.56 13.81 1.84
CA ALA A 102 8.34 12.63 2.22
C ALA A 102 9.54 13.04 3.10
N ASP A 103 9.41 12.86 4.41
CA ASP A 103 10.45 13.21 5.38
C ASP A 103 11.42 12.05 5.63
N VAL A 104 12.72 12.32 5.67
CA VAL A 104 13.74 11.26 5.91
C VAL A 104 13.64 10.65 7.31
N THR A 105 13.06 11.38 8.26
CA THR A 105 12.82 10.95 9.64
C THR A 105 11.57 10.10 9.78
N GLU A 106 10.73 10.00 8.75
CA GLU A 106 9.52 9.19 8.81
C GLU A 106 9.81 7.71 8.51
N PRO A 107 8.94 6.81 8.98
CA PRO A 107 9.06 5.40 8.71
C PRO A 107 9.08 5.11 7.21
N THR A 108 9.95 4.19 6.80
CA THR A 108 9.93 3.66 5.44
C THR A 108 8.72 2.75 5.25
N ALA A 109 7.98 2.95 4.17
CA ALA A 109 6.86 2.07 3.81
C ALA A 109 7.38 0.72 3.25
N PRO A 110 6.64 -0.38 3.43
CA PRO A 110 6.92 -1.63 2.73
C PRO A 110 6.73 -1.44 1.22
N ASN A 111 7.45 -2.26 0.45
CA ASN A 111 7.14 -2.39 -0.97
C ASN A 111 5.77 -3.09 -1.10
N MET A 112 4.87 -2.50 -1.89
CA MET A 112 3.54 -3.05 -2.10
C MET A 112 3.31 -3.38 -3.57
N VAL A 113 2.35 -4.27 -3.82
CA VAL A 113 1.94 -4.68 -5.16
C VAL A 113 0.42 -4.71 -5.21
N ALA A 114 -0.14 -4.25 -6.33
CA ALA A 114 -1.56 -4.40 -6.64
C ALA A 114 -1.68 -5.21 -7.95
N PRO A 115 -2.50 -6.28 -7.96
CA PRO A 115 -2.70 -7.09 -9.16
C PRO A 115 -3.53 -6.33 -10.21
N ALA A 116 -3.65 -6.91 -11.41
CA ALA A 116 -4.49 -6.34 -12.48
C ALA A 116 -5.95 -6.12 -12.02
N GLY A 117 -6.54 -5.01 -12.44
CA GLY A 117 -7.91 -4.62 -12.06
C GLY A 117 -8.02 -3.82 -10.76
N TYR A 118 -6.90 -3.58 -10.07
CA TYR A 118 -6.84 -2.79 -8.84
C TYR A 118 -6.17 -1.44 -9.14
N SER A 119 -6.67 -0.39 -8.49
CA SER A 119 -6.09 0.96 -8.52
C SER A 119 -5.54 1.40 -7.15
N VAL A 120 -5.61 0.52 -6.15
CA VAL A 120 -5.17 0.81 -4.78
C VAL A 120 -4.13 -0.25 -4.38
N ALA A 121 -2.99 0.18 -3.85
CA ALA A 121 -2.02 -0.69 -3.20
C ALA A 121 -2.17 -0.58 -1.68
N THR A 122 -2.43 -1.70 -1.04
CA THR A 122 -2.47 -1.86 0.42
C THR A 122 -1.61 -3.07 0.82
N PRO A 123 -1.33 -3.26 2.11
CA PRO A 123 -0.70 -4.50 2.58
C PRO A 123 -1.47 -5.74 2.13
N PHE A 124 -2.81 -5.70 2.08
CA PHE A 124 -3.62 -6.83 1.64
C PHE A 124 -3.61 -7.06 0.13
N THR A 125 -3.63 -6.01 -0.71
CA THR A 125 -3.51 -6.21 -2.16
C THR A 125 -2.17 -6.82 -2.52
N THR A 126 -1.14 -6.54 -1.71
CA THR A 126 0.18 -7.16 -1.86
C THR A 126 0.12 -8.66 -1.57
N LEU A 127 -0.65 -9.08 -0.57
CA LEU A 127 -0.91 -10.52 -0.34
C LEU A 127 -1.68 -11.13 -1.51
N ILE A 128 -2.70 -10.46 -2.05
CA ILE A 128 -3.46 -10.95 -3.23
C ILE A 128 -2.55 -11.09 -4.45
N ALA A 129 -1.62 -10.16 -4.64
CA ALA A 129 -0.68 -10.16 -5.76
C ALA A 129 0.28 -11.36 -5.76
N THR A 130 0.43 -12.09 -4.63
CA THR A 130 1.13 -13.38 -4.59
C THR A 130 0.44 -14.46 -5.42
N GLY A 131 -0.86 -14.29 -5.72
CA GLY A 131 -1.70 -15.28 -6.38
C GLY A 131 -2.12 -16.46 -5.50
N LYS A 132 -1.72 -16.48 -4.21
CA LYS A 132 -2.03 -17.56 -3.26
C LYS A 132 -3.34 -17.38 -2.51
N VAL A 133 -3.75 -16.13 -2.29
CA VAL A 133 -4.91 -15.76 -1.48
C VAL A 133 -5.83 -14.83 -2.28
N THR A 134 -7.15 -14.97 -2.11
CA THR A 134 -8.14 -14.09 -2.72
C THR A 134 -8.66 -13.03 -1.75
N THR A 135 -9.29 -11.98 -2.30
CA THR A 135 -9.99 -10.95 -1.53
C THR A 135 -11.00 -11.55 -0.56
N GLU A 136 -11.76 -12.56 -0.99
CA GLU A 136 -12.76 -13.23 -0.16
C GLU A 136 -12.13 -14.01 0.99
N GLN A 137 -10.96 -14.61 0.80
CA GLN A 137 -10.25 -15.33 1.86
C GLN A 137 -9.73 -14.35 2.92
N ILE A 138 -9.17 -13.21 2.50
CA ILE A 138 -8.77 -12.14 3.44
C ILE A 138 -10.00 -11.62 4.19
N ALA A 139 -11.05 -11.25 3.46
CA ALA A 139 -12.29 -10.73 4.03
C ALA A 139 -12.91 -11.69 5.04
N THR A 140 -13.02 -12.98 4.68
CA THR A 140 -13.51 -14.04 5.56
C THR A 140 -12.66 -14.13 6.81
N THR A 141 -11.34 -14.22 6.63
CA THR A 141 -10.39 -14.42 7.74
C THR A 141 -10.46 -13.29 8.75
N LEU A 142 -10.58 -12.06 8.26
CA LEU A 142 -10.61 -10.85 9.07
C LEU A 142 -12.02 -10.43 9.48
N GLY A 143 -13.09 -11.10 9.04
CA GLY A 143 -14.45 -10.67 9.38
C GLY A 143 -14.82 -9.28 8.87
N ILE A 144 -14.33 -8.93 7.67
CA ILE A 144 -14.63 -7.67 6.97
C ILE A 144 -15.31 -7.96 5.63
N SER A 145 -15.85 -6.93 4.99
CA SER A 145 -16.31 -7.02 3.60
C SER A 145 -15.14 -7.09 2.60
N ALA A 146 -15.40 -7.60 1.40
CA ALA A 146 -14.39 -7.66 0.34
C ALA A 146 -13.96 -6.26 -0.10
N GLU A 147 -14.86 -5.28 -0.02
CA GLU A 147 -14.60 -3.87 -0.32
C GLU A 147 -13.65 -3.23 0.72
N GLU A 148 -13.72 -3.65 1.98
CA GLU A 148 -12.83 -3.15 3.05
C GLU A 148 -11.37 -3.55 2.86
N VAL A 149 -11.08 -4.60 2.06
CA VAL A 149 -9.71 -5.04 1.76
C VAL A 149 -8.88 -3.95 1.07
N MET A 150 -9.53 -3.06 0.31
CA MET A 150 -8.92 -1.93 -0.40
C MET A 150 -9.32 -0.56 0.15
N SER A 151 -10.12 -0.53 1.22
CA SER A 151 -10.65 0.74 1.74
C SER A 151 -9.56 1.56 2.42
N ASP A 152 -9.73 2.88 2.41
CA ASP A 152 -8.85 3.81 3.11
C ASP A 152 -9.29 3.95 4.58
N PRO A 153 -8.60 3.31 5.55
CA PRO A 153 -8.99 3.36 6.96
C PRO A 153 -8.73 4.72 7.61
N TYR A 154 -7.97 5.61 6.98
CA TYR A 154 -7.66 6.95 7.49
C TYR A 154 -8.78 7.93 7.15
N SER A 155 -9.32 7.84 5.93
CA SER A 155 -10.49 8.62 5.52
C SER A 155 -11.75 8.30 6.34
N THR A 156 -11.92 7.04 6.75
CA THR A 156 -13.09 6.58 7.52
C THR A 156 -12.83 6.48 9.01
N ASN A 157 -11.59 6.75 9.45
CA ASN A 157 -11.12 6.54 10.82
C ASN A 157 -11.40 5.12 11.36
N ASN A 158 -11.21 4.10 10.51
CA ASN A 158 -11.33 2.70 10.91
C ASN A 158 -10.01 2.22 11.53
N ILE A 159 -9.90 2.39 12.84
CA ILE A 159 -8.68 2.11 13.61
C ILE A 159 -8.30 0.62 13.53
N ASP A 160 -9.27 -0.30 13.57
CA ASP A 160 -9.00 -1.73 13.52
C ASP A 160 -8.45 -2.15 12.15
N LEU A 161 -8.97 -1.56 11.06
CA LEU A 161 -8.44 -1.80 9.72
C LEU A 161 -7.04 -1.20 9.54
N ALA A 162 -6.79 0.01 10.04
CA ALA A 162 -5.45 0.61 10.05
C ALA A 162 -4.45 -0.25 10.85
N LYS A 163 -4.89 -0.79 11.99
CA LYS A 163 -4.07 -1.71 12.79
C LYS A 163 -3.78 -3.01 12.04
N ALA A 164 -4.77 -3.58 11.36
CA ALA A 164 -4.58 -4.78 10.55
C ALA A 164 -3.61 -4.55 9.38
N TYR A 165 -3.67 -3.38 8.74
CA TYR A 165 -2.71 -2.97 7.71
C TYR A 165 -1.29 -2.93 8.28
N ASN A 166 -1.09 -2.24 9.40
CA ASN A 166 0.22 -2.13 10.05
C ASN A 166 0.80 -3.49 10.49
N LEU A 167 -0.04 -4.40 10.98
CA LEU A 167 0.38 -5.76 11.34
C LEU A 167 0.87 -6.54 10.10
N VAL A 168 0.14 -6.49 8.99
CA VAL A 168 0.59 -7.13 7.74
C VAL A 168 1.82 -6.42 7.16
N ALA A 169 1.89 -5.10 7.23
CA ALA A 169 3.04 -4.32 6.79
C ALA A 169 4.34 -4.75 7.49
N ALA A 170 4.28 -5.12 8.78
CA ALA A 170 5.44 -5.66 9.50
C ALA A 170 6.01 -6.95 8.88
N ALA A 171 5.14 -7.84 8.38
CA ALA A 171 5.56 -9.02 7.63
C ALA A 171 6.14 -8.64 6.25
N LEU A 172 5.54 -7.66 5.57
CA LEU A 172 6.01 -7.20 4.26
C LEU A 172 7.39 -6.54 4.31
N LEU A 173 7.69 -5.77 5.36
CA LEU A 173 9.03 -5.20 5.60
C LEU A 173 10.12 -6.27 5.69
N ASN A 174 9.75 -7.50 6.04
CA ASN A 174 10.64 -8.66 6.13
C ASN A 174 10.49 -9.62 4.93
N ASN A 175 9.96 -9.14 3.80
CA ASN A 175 9.73 -9.91 2.56
C ASN A 175 8.90 -11.18 2.76
N ALA A 176 7.98 -11.18 3.74
CA ALA A 176 7.25 -12.38 4.14
C ALA A 176 5.80 -12.45 3.60
N ALA A 177 5.53 -11.79 2.46
CA ALA A 177 4.20 -11.75 1.85
C ALA A 177 3.64 -13.16 1.54
N ASP A 178 4.47 -14.04 0.97
CA ASP A 178 4.08 -15.40 0.60
C ASP A 178 3.71 -16.26 1.83
N LEU A 179 4.45 -16.12 2.92
CA LEU A 179 4.19 -16.83 4.18
C LEU A 179 2.92 -16.31 4.86
N MET A 180 2.71 -15.00 4.81
CA MET A 180 1.50 -14.39 5.34
C MET A 180 0.26 -14.81 4.54
N ALA A 181 0.37 -14.86 3.21
CA ALA A 181 -0.69 -15.36 2.35
C ALA A 181 -1.03 -16.83 2.65
N ASP A 182 -0.01 -17.69 2.87
CA ASP A 182 -0.23 -19.09 3.26
C ASP A 182 -1.01 -19.20 4.59
N LYS A 183 -0.68 -18.36 5.58
CA LYS A 183 -1.39 -18.33 6.87
C LYS A 183 -2.85 -17.88 6.73
N ILE A 184 -3.14 -16.91 5.85
CA ILE A 184 -4.53 -16.51 5.57
C ILE A 184 -5.30 -17.64 4.89
N VAL A 185 -4.68 -18.35 3.95
CA VAL A 185 -5.31 -19.52 3.31
C VAL A 185 -5.65 -20.59 4.36
N GLU A 186 -4.72 -20.93 5.24
CA GLU A 186 -4.92 -21.90 6.33
C GLU A 186 -6.05 -21.46 7.28
N ALA A 187 -6.04 -20.20 7.73
CA ALA A 187 -7.09 -19.66 8.59
C ALA A 187 -8.46 -19.68 7.91
N SER A 188 -8.55 -19.24 6.65
CA SER A 188 -9.80 -19.23 5.89
C SER A 188 -10.42 -20.62 5.71
N ALA A 189 -9.59 -21.67 5.61
CA ALA A 189 -10.06 -23.05 5.45
C ALA A 189 -10.62 -23.66 6.74
N THR A 190 -10.22 -23.14 7.91
CA THR A 190 -10.63 -23.65 9.22
C THR A 190 -11.77 -22.85 9.84
N GLN A 191 -12.09 -21.67 9.29
CA GLN A 191 -13.21 -20.86 9.75
C GLN A 191 -14.55 -21.50 9.38
N THR A 192 -15.37 -21.75 10.40
CA THR A 192 -16.74 -22.26 10.25
C THR A 192 -17.78 -21.14 10.14
N MET A 193 -17.42 -19.94 10.59
CA MET A 193 -18.18 -18.70 10.46
C MET A 193 -17.18 -17.55 10.33
N SER A 194 -17.49 -16.57 9.48
CA SER A 194 -16.68 -15.35 9.41
C SER A 194 -16.89 -14.53 10.68
N PRO A 195 -15.83 -13.96 11.28
CA PRO A 195 -15.95 -13.06 12.42
C PRO A 195 -16.86 -11.86 12.10
N SER A 196 -17.48 -11.28 13.11
CA SER A 196 -18.32 -10.07 12.93
C SER A 196 -17.54 -8.76 12.96
N ALA A 197 -16.22 -8.84 13.19
CA ALA A 197 -15.29 -7.73 13.27
C ALA A 197 -13.86 -8.26 13.09
N ILE A 198 -12.90 -7.36 12.88
CA ILE A 198 -11.48 -7.70 12.72
C ILE A 198 -10.94 -8.43 13.95
N ASP A 199 -10.51 -9.67 13.74
CA ASP A 199 -9.85 -10.48 14.75
C ASP A 199 -8.34 -10.14 14.79
N ILE A 200 -8.03 -9.08 15.54
CA ILE A 200 -6.65 -8.59 15.73
C ILE A 200 -5.77 -9.64 16.43
N ASP A 201 -6.33 -10.45 17.33
CA ASP A 201 -5.56 -11.47 18.06
C ASP A 201 -5.10 -12.60 17.11
N LEU A 202 -6.00 -13.07 16.25
CA LEU A 202 -5.66 -14.04 15.21
C LEU A 202 -4.58 -13.48 14.28
N LEU A 203 -4.75 -12.24 13.81
CA LEU A 203 -3.80 -11.60 12.90
C LEU A 203 -2.42 -11.41 13.55
N THR A 204 -2.40 -10.96 14.81
CA THR A 204 -1.20 -10.85 15.65
C THR A 204 -0.46 -12.19 15.73
N SER A 205 -1.17 -13.28 16.02
CA SER A 205 -0.59 -14.63 16.09
C SER A 205 0.00 -15.06 14.75
N MET A 206 -0.71 -14.81 13.65
CA MET A 206 -0.24 -15.16 12.30
C MET A 206 1.03 -14.39 11.93
N VAL A 207 1.09 -13.09 12.20
CA VAL A 207 2.26 -12.26 11.89
C VAL A 207 3.46 -12.69 12.72
N LYS A 208 3.28 -13.02 14.00
CA LYS A 208 4.36 -13.56 14.85
C LYS A 208 4.90 -14.88 14.32
N ASP A 209 4.02 -15.82 13.95
CA ASP A 209 4.42 -17.09 13.36
C ASP A 209 5.25 -16.88 12.09
N VAL A 210 4.81 -15.95 11.22
CA VAL A 210 5.52 -15.60 10.00
C VAL A 210 6.90 -15.03 10.32
N LEU A 211 6.96 -14.01 11.19
CA LEU A 211 8.21 -13.34 11.53
C LEU A 211 9.20 -14.30 12.21
N ALA A 212 8.73 -15.23 13.04
CA ALA A 212 9.57 -16.27 13.64
C ALA A 212 10.29 -17.16 12.60
N THR A 213 9.82 -17.18 11.35
CA THR A 213 10.43 -17.92 10.24
C THR A 213 11.18 -17.05 9.24
N SER A 214 10.88 -15.74 9.17
CA SER A 214 11.41 -14.84 8.15
C SER A 214 12.50 -13.88 8.66
N VAL A 215 12.66 -13.74 9.98
CA VAL A 215 13.67 -12.85 10.58
C VAL A 215 14.80 -13.66 11.23
N ALA A 216 15.94 -13.00 11.47
CA ALA A 216 17.04 -13.61 12.19
C ALA A 216 16.62 -13.96 13.64
N VAL A 217 17.12 -15.07 14.17
CA VAL A 217 16.65 -15.66 15.43
C VAL A 217 16.79 -14.69 16.60
N GLU A 218 17.87 -13.92 16.60
CA GLU A 218 18.17 -12.86 17.57
C GLU A 218 17.10 -11.76 17.63
N TYR A 219 16.40 -11.50 16.52
CA TYR A 219 15.39 -10.44 16.44
C TYR A 219 13.96 -10.92 16.67
N ILE A 220 13.72 -12.23 16.82
CA ILE A 220 12.36 -12.78 17.00
C ILE A 220 11.66 -12.18 18.23
N SER A 221 12.38 -12.02 19.34
CA SER A 221 11.81 -11.44 20.57
C SER A 221 11.43 -9.97 20.40
N ALA A 222 12.31 -9.18 19.77
CA ALA A 222 12.06 -7.76 19.51
C ALA A 222 10.86 -7.58 18.58
N TYR A 223 10.79 -8.36 17.49
CA TYR A 223 9.63 -8.37 16.61
C TYR A 223 8.34 -8.82 17.32
N SER A 224 8.39 -9.86 18.17
CA SER A 224 7.21 -10.27 18.94
C SER A 224 6.70 -9.15 19.83
N LEU A 225 7.60 -8.44 20.53
CA LEU A 225 7.23 -7.31 21.39
C LEU A 225 6.65 -6.13 20.59
N TYR A 226 7.26 -5.82 19.44
CA TYR A 226 6.75 -4.81 18.51
C TYR A 226 5.32 -5.14 18.05
N ILE A 227 5.08 -6.39 17.64
CA ILE A 227 3.77 -6.86 17.20
C ILE A 227 2.73 -6.85 18.33
N ASP A 228 3.11 -7.29 19.54
CA ASP A 228 2.24 -7.18 20.73
C ASP A 228 1.88 -5.74 21.06
N SER A 229 2.86 -4.83 20.91
CA SER A 229 2.65 -3.42 21.18
C SER A 229 1.65 -2.82 20.20
N ILE A 230 1.77 -3.11 18.90
CA ILE A 230 0.78 -2.68 17.89
C ILE A 230 -0.62 -3.18 18.24
N ALA A 231 -0.74 -4.47 18.57
CA ALA A 231 -2.02 -5.09 18.91
C ALA A 231 -2.70 -4.39 20.10
N ALA A 232 -1.90 -4.07 21.13
CA ALA A 232 -2.35 -3.45 22.37
C ALA A 232 -2.57 -1.93 22.30
N LEU A 233 -2.13 -1.24 21.24
CA LEU A 233 -2.29 0.21 21.13
C LEU A 233 -3.77 0.61 21.10
N GLU A 234 -4.12 1.56 21.96
CA GLU A 234 -5.38 2.29 21.89
C GLU A 234 -5.11 3.65 21.25
N ALA A 235 -5.94 4.04 20.28
CA ALA A 235 -5.83 5.32 19.59
C ALA A 235 -7.23 5.90 19.37
N ASN A 236 -7.33 7.24 19.30
CA ASN A 236 -8.60 7.91 18.98
C ASN A 236 -8.76 8.15 17.48
N SER A 237 -7.69 7.98 16.71
CA SER A 237 -7.73 8.03 15.25
C SER A 237 -6.70 7.12 14.59
N SER A 238 -6.95 6.76 13.33
CA SER A 238 -5.99 5.99 12.51
C SER A 238 -4.65 6.72 12.35
N ALA A 239 -4.66 8.07 12.34
CA ALA A 239 -3.43 8.86 12.28
C ALA A 239 -2.63 8.84 13.60
N GLU A 240 -3.31 8.93 14.74
CA GLU A 240 -2.67 8.80 16.07
C GLU A 240 -2.07 7.40 16.26
N LEU A 241 -2.75 6.38 15.73
CA LEU A 241 -2.24 5.01 15.70
C LEU A 241 -0.91 4.95 14.94
N ASP A 242 -0.85 5.46 13.71
CA ASP A 242 0.38 5.42 12.90
C ASP A 242 1.53 6.20 13.53
N GLN A 243 1.24 7.31 14.22
CA GLN A 243 2.25 8.02 15.00
C GLN A 243 2.84 7.16 16.11
N SER A 244 2.00 6.45 16.84
CA SER A 244 2.46 5.55 17.90
C SER A 244 3.25 4.36 17.32
N ILE A 245 2.83 3.83 16.17
CA ILE A 245 3.51 2.71 15.50
C ILE A 245 4.87 3.14 14.92
N ALA A 246 4.97 4.37 14.41
CA ALA A 246 6.24 4.93 13.95
C ALA A 246 7.30 4.93 15.07
N GLU A 247 6.92 5.40 16.27
CA GLU A 247 7.81 5.39 17.44
C GLU A 247 8.22 3.97 17.85
N LEU A 248 7.28 3.02 17.81
CA LEU A 248 7.58 1.60 18.08
C LEU A 248 8.56 1.01 17.05
N ARG A 249 8.44 1.40 15.78
CA ARG A 249 9.34 0.93 14.72
C ARG A 249 10.75 1.49 14.89
N ASP A 250 10.87 2.76 15.23
CA ASP A 250 12.16 3.37 15.53
C ASP A 250 12.86 2.67 16.70
N ASN A 251 12.11 2.33 17.75
CA ASN A 251 12.64 1.57 18.90
C ASN A 251 13.13 0.18 18.48
N LEU A 252 12.40 -0.52 17.61
CA LEU A 252 12.80 -1.82 17.07
C LEU A 252 14.11 -1.74 16.27
N GLU A 253 14.26 -0.71 15.43
CA GLU A 253 15.50 -0.52 14.66
C GLU A 253 16.69 -0.16 15.55
N ILE A 254 16.47 0.61 16.63
CA ILE A 254 17.50 0.89 17.64
C ILE A 254 17.94 -0.41 18.33
N GLU A 255 16.99 -1.27 18.73
CA GLU A 255 17.29 -2.54 19.39
C GLU A 255 18.10 -3.47 18.47
N LYS A 256 17.72 -3.57 17.19
CA LYS A 256 18.48 -4.33 16.18
C LYS A 256 19.90 -3.81 16.00
N ALA A 257 20.07 -2.49 15.98
CA ALA A 257 21.38 -1.86 15.83
C ALA A 257 22.29 -2.11 17.05
N LEU A 258 21.74 -2.05 18.27
CA LEU A 258 22.48 -2.33 19.51
C LEU A 258 22.98 -3.77 19.55
N ASP A 259 22.12 -4.74 19.24
CA ASP A 259 22.49 -6.17 19.23
C ASP A 259 23.56 -6.48 18.17
N SER A 260 23.51 -5.80 17.02
CA SER A 260 24.56 -5.91 16.00
C SER A 260 25.92 -5.35 16.45
N SER A 261 25.93 -4.38 17.36
CA SER A 261 27.17 -3.72 17.83
C SER A 261 27.93 -4.52 18.90
N ASP A 262 27.24 -5.36 19.67
CA ASP A 262 27.86 -6.24 20.66
C ASP A 262 28.60 -7.43 20.02
N THR A 263 28.29 -7.76 18.76
CA THR A 263 28.97 -8.83 18.01
C THR A 263 30.34 -8.44 17.43
N VAL A 264 30.77 -7.17 17.55
CA VAL A 264 32.05 -6.66 16.98
C VAL A 264 33.22 -6.70 18.00
N THR A 265 33.02 -7.25 19.20
CA THR A 265 34.05 -7.19 20.27
C THR A 265 34.91 -8.42 20.49
N ASP A 266 34.87 -9.45 19.64
CA ASP A 266 35.74 -10.63 19.80
C ASP A 266 36.25 -11.17 18.45
N GLN A 267 37.29 -10.52 17.87
CA GLN A 267 38.37 -11.18 17.11
C GLN A 267 39.35 -10.14 16.49
N GLU A 268 40.19 -9.50 17.31
CA GLU A 268 41.56 -9.18 16.86
C GLU A 268 42.58 -9.86 17.77
N ASN A 269 42.91 -11.06 17.29
CA ASN A 269 44.18 -11.77 17.40
C ASN A 269 45.27 -11.10 18.25
N ILE A 270 45.45 -11.67 19.43
CA ILE A 270 46.71 -11.66 20.17
C ILE A 270 47.78 -12.31 19.28
N THR A 271 48.55 -11.50 18.57
CA THR A 271 49.90 -11.91 18.14
C THR A 271 50.86 -10.81 18.52
N GLY A 272 51.57 -11.06 19.63
CA GLY A 272 52.58 -10.16 20.13
C GLY A 272 53.72 -9.95 19.15
N THR A 273 54.36 -8.78 19.26
CA THR A 273 55.80 -8.66 19.07
C THR A 273 56.30 -7.58 20.01
N LEU A 274 57.20 -8.00 20.90
CA LEU A 274 58.00 -7.18 21.80
C LEU A 274 58.74 -6.09 21.00
N LEU A 275 58.67 -4.84 21.45
CA LEU A 275 59.65 -3.82 21.10
C LEU A 275 60.54 -3.57 22.32
N PRO A 276 61.88 -3.60 22.16
CA PRO A 276 62.81 -3.35 23.25
C PRO A 276 62.90 -1.85 23.55
N ALA A 277 63.22 -1.57 24.81
CA ALA A 277 63.55 -0.25 25.33
C ALA A 277 64.69 0.42 24.55
N LEU A 278 64.53 1.73 24.32
CA LEU A 278 65.59 2.75 24.21
C LEU A 278 65.03 4.08 24.73
#